data_AF-A0A958QBR2-F1
#
_entry.id   AF-A0A958QBR2-F1
#
_cell.length_a   1.000
_cell.length_b   1.000
_cell.length_c   1.000
_cell.angle_alpha   90.00
_cell.angle_beta   90.00
_cell.angle_gamma   90.00
#
_symmetry.space_group_name_H-M   'P 1'
#
loop_
_entity.id
_entity.type
_entity.pdbx_description
1 polymer ?
#
loop_
_entity_poly.entity_id
_entity_poly.type
_entity_poly.pdbx_seq_one_letter_code
_entity_poly.pdbx_strand_id
1 'polypeptide(L)' 'DRTKGYFPVPALKYLRGSVLSLVQDALLSERAIKRDIFHESYLRNMLRDPDQHLTPLRQSKVWQAALLNLWLESNGI' A
#
# COMPACT_ATOMS: atom_id res chain seq x y z
N ASP A 1 -2.54 31.44 9.34
CA ASP A 1 -1.52 30.77 8.53
C ASP A 1 -1.65 29.26 8.76
N ARG A 2 -1.87 28.48 7.70
CA ARG A 2 -2.06 27.03 7.80
C ARG A 2 -0.71 26.41 7.44
N THR A 3 -0.01 25.87 8.43
CA THR A 3 1.27 25.20 8.23
C THR A 3 1.10 24.19 7.09
N LYS A 4 1.85 24.37 5.99
CA LYS A 4 1.88 23.40 4.89
C LYS A 4 2.11 22.04 5.54
N GLY A 5 1.09 21.18 5.50
CA GLY A 5 1.17 19.84 6.10
C GLY A 5 2.35 19.13 5.46
N TYR A 6 3.40 18.90 6.25
CA TYR A 6 4.51 18.07 5.86
C TYR A 6 3.92 16.68 5.61
N PHE A 7 3.78 16.31 4.34
CA PHE A 7 3.47 14.95 3.96
C PHE A 7 4.81 14.21 3.98
N PRO A 8 5.09 13.34 4.96
CA PRO A 8 6.36 12.68 5.04
C PRO A 8 6.46 11.65 3.90
N VAL A 9 6.93 12.10 2.74
CA VAL A 9 7.27 11.27 1.58
C VAL A 9 8.19 10.07 1.92
N PRO A 10 9.11 10.13 2.93
CA PRO A 10 9.95 8.98 3.27
C PRO A 10 9.17 7.74 3.71
N ALA A 11 8.05 7.92 4.41
CA ALA A 11 7.27 6.81 4.98
C ALA A 11 6.51 6.00 3.92
N LEU A 12 6.19 6.62 2.78
CA LEU A 12 5.52 5.96 1.66
C LEU A 12 6.50 5.22 0.74
N LYS A 13 7.78 5.62 0.77
CA LYS A 13 8.85 4.98 0.02
C LYS A 13 9.39 3.75 0.75
N TYR A 14 9.59 3.87 2.06
CA TYR A 14 10.06 2.79 2.93
C TYR A 14 8.95 2.45 3.92
N LEU A 15 8.13 1.47 3.56
CA LEU A 15 6.97 1.08 4.36
C LEU A 15 7.44 0.44 5.67
N ARG A 16 7.25 1.15 6.79
CA ARG A 16 7.63 0.68 8.13
C ARG A 16 6.55 1.01 9.15
N GLY A 17 6.56 0.28 10.26
CA GLY A 17 5.69 0.53 11.41
C GLY A 17 4.21 0.54 11.03
N SER A 18 3.49 1.57 11.51
CA SER A 18 2.03 1.71 11.30
C SER A 18 1.63 1.80 9.84
N VAL A 19 2.46 2.38 8.97
CA VAL A 19 2.16 2.47 7.53
C VAL A 19 2.22 1.10 6.88
N LEU A 20 3.21 0.27 7.24
CA LEU A 20 3.29 -1.10 6.74
C LEU A 20 2.10 -1.95 7.24
N SER A 21 1.67 -1.75 8.50
CA SER A 21 0.46 -2.40 9.03
C SER A 21 -0.77 -2.02 8.22
N LEU A 22 -1.00 -0.72 8.01
CA LEU A 22 -2.13 -0.22 7.22
C LEU A 22 -2.15 -0.82 5.81
N VAL A 23 -0.99 -0.91 5.17
CA VAL A 23 -0.84 -1.50 3.83
C VAL A 23 -1.18 -2.99 3.85
N GLN A 24 -0.72 -3.74 4.85
CA GLN A 24 -1.05 -5.16 5.00
C GLN A 24 -2.54 -5.35 5.22
N ASP A 25 -3.15 -4.56 6.10
CA ASP A 25 -4.58 -4.61 6.39
C ASP A 25 -5.41 -4.29 5.14
N ALA A 26 -5.03 -3.24 4.40
CA ALA A 26 -5.69 -2.88 3.15
C ALA A 26 -5.64 -4.04 2.14
N LEU A 27 -4.46 -4.63 1.92
CA LEU A 27 -4.26 -5.60 0.85
C LEU A 27 -4.66 -7.04 1.21
N LEU A 28 -4.65 -7.40 2.49
CA LEU A 28 -4.90 -8.77 2.96
C LEU A 28 -6.21 -8.90 3.74
N SER A 29 -7.02 -7.85 3.83
CA SER A 29 -8.37 -7.96 4.37
C SER A 29 -9.20 -8.96 3.55
N GLU A 30 -10.15 -9.62 4.22
CA GLU A 30 -11.06 -10.56 3.56
C GLU A 30 -11.82 -9.89 2.40
N ARG A 31 -12.21 -8.62 2.56
CA ARG A 31 -12.86 -7.82 1.51
C ARG A 31 -11.93 -7.63 0.30
N ALA A 32 -10.67 -7.31 0.53
CA ALA A 32 -9.70 -7.12 -0.55
C ALA A 32 -9.40 -8.43 -1.30
N ILE A 33 -9.20 -9.53 -0.57
CA ILE A 33 -8.97 -10.86 -1.15
C ILE A 33 -10.19 -11.31 -1.98
N LYS A 34 -11.41 -11.15 -1.44
CA LYS A 34 -12.65 -11.50 -2.16
C LYS A 34 -12.87 -10.70 -3.45
N ARG A 35 -12.29 -9.50 -3.56
CA ARG A 35 -12.39 -8.68 -4.77
C ARG A 35 -11.56 -9.23 -5.93
N ASP A 36 -10.58 -10.09 -5.64
CA ASP A 36 -9.76 -10.83 -6.62
C ASP A 36 -9.08 -9.94 -7.69
N ILE A 37 -8.71 -8.71 -7.32
CA ILE A 37 -8.03 -7.75 -8.22
C ILE A 37 -6.52 -8.01 -8.29
N PHE A 38 -5.95 -8.58 -7.22
CA PHE A 38 -4.53 -8.82 -7.11
C PHE A 38 -4.26 -10.30 -6.86
N HIS A 39 -3.21 -10.83 -7.48
CA HIS A 39 -2.72 -12.16 -7.16
C HIS A 39 -2.18 -12.19 -5.73
N GLU A 40 -2.89 -12.87 -4.83
CA GLU A 40 -2.58 -12.91 -3.40
C GLU A 40 -1.14 -13.36 -3.12
N SER A 41 -0.69 -14.42 -3.81
CA SER A 41 0.68 -14.95 -3.66
C SER A 41 1.74 -13.91 -4.02
N TYR A 42 1.48 -13.10 -5.05
CA TYR A 42 2.37 -12.03 -5.49
C TYR A 42 2.37 -10.86 -4.50
N LEU A 43 1.21 -10.47 -3.97
CA LEU A 43 1.11 -9.47 -2.90
C LEU A 43 1.88 -9.89 -1.65
N ARG A 44 1.66 -11.13 -1.19
CA ARG A 44 2.36 -11.68 -0.02
C ARG A 44 3.87 -11.70 -0.23
N ASN A 45 4.34 -12.04 -1.44
CA ASN A 45 5.75 -11.97 -1.76
C ASN A 45 6.28 -10.53 -1.67
N MET A 46 5.56 -9.56 -2.24
CA MET A 46 5.99 -8.16 -2.19
C MET A 46 5.97 -7.56 -0.77
N LEU A 47 5.05 -8.00 0.07
CA LEU A 47 4.93 -7.54 1.45
C LEU A 47 6.04 -8.08 2.37
N ARG A 48 6.71 -9.17 2.00
CA ARG A 48 7.85 -9.72 2.76
C ARG A 48 9.07 -8.81 2.69
N ASP A 49 9.32 -8.19 1.54
CA ASP A 49 10.43 -7.27 1.34
C ASP A 49 10.01 -6.08 0.44
N PRO A 50 9.17 -5.15 0.95
CA PRO A 50 8.57 -4.09 0.16
C PRO A 50 9.61 -3.13 -0.45
N ASP A 51 10.78 -3.01 0.16
CA ASP A 51 11.86 -2.13 -0.28
C ASP A 51 12.55 -2.66 -1.56
N GLN A 52 12.42 -3.95 -1.87
CA GLN A 52 12.88 -4.54 -3.15
C GLN A 52 11.89 -4.34 -4.30
N HIS A 53 10.65 -3.96 -3.99
CA HIS A 53 9.57 -3.82 -4.96
C HIS A 53 9.30 -2.35 -5.31
N LEU A 54 10.38 -1.64 -5.63
CA LEU A 54 10.29 -0.27 -6.13
C LEU A 54 10.09 -0.22 -7.65
N THR A 55 9.43 0.83 -8.13
CA THR A 55 9.39 1.18 -9.55
C THR A 55 10.74 1.77 -9.99
N PRO A 56 11.01 1.92 -11.31
CA PRO A 56 12.22 2.62 -11.78
C PRO A 56 12.37 4.03 -11.21
N LEU A 57 11.25 4.71 -10.93
CA LEU A 57 11.20 6.02 -10.28
C LEU A 57 11.32 5.96 -8.74
N ARG A 58 11.67 4.79 -8.20
CA ARG A 58 11.87 4.51 -6.77
C ARG A 58 10.62 4.76 -5.91
N GLN A 59 9.44 4.52 -6.47
CA GLN A 59 8.17 4.54 -5.73
C GLN A 59 7.79 3.13 -5.30
N SER A 60 7.15 2.97 -4.15
CA SER A 60 6.72 1.66 -3.64
C SER A 60 5.54 1.12 -4.46
N LYS A 61 5.72 -0.04 -5.12
CA LYS A 61 4.62 -0.74 -5.82
C LYS A 61 3.56 -1.22 -4.84
N VAL A 62 4.00 -1.63 -3.65
CA VAL A 62 3.13 -2.09 -2.57
C VAL A 62 2.22 -0.96 -2.09
N TRP A 63 2.76 0.26 -1.94
CA TRP A 63 1.94 1.43 -1.63
C TRP A 63 0.91 1.74 -2.71
N GLN A 64 1.28 1.63 -3.99
CA GLN A 64 0.36 1.86 -5.10
C GLN A 64 -0.82 0.86 -5.09
N ALA A 65 -0.53 -0.42 -4.83
CA ALA A 65 -1.58 -1.44 -4.69
C ALA A 65 -2.51 -1.15 -3.51
N ALA A 66 -1.95 -0.80 -2.36
CA ALA A 66 -2.74 -0.47 -1.17
C ALA A 66 -3.61 0.77 -1.39
N LEU A 67 -3.05 1.81 -2.03
CA LEU A 67 -3.78 3.03 -2.36
C LEU A 67 -4.96 2.75 -3.28
N LEU A 68 -4.79 1.91 -4.30
CA LEU A 68 -5.89 1.49 -5.16
C LEU A 68 -6.96 0.75 -4.37
N ASN A 69 -6.58 -0.20 -3.52
CA ASN A 69 -7.55 -0.94 -2.71
C ASN A 69 -8.34 -0.04 -1.76
N LEU A 70 -7.66 0.90 -1.07
CA LEU A 70 -8.30 1.87 -0.18
C LEU A 70 -9.26 2.78 -0.95
N TRP A 71 -8.91 3.17 -2.18
CA TRP A 71 -9.83 3.94 -3.03
C TRP A 71 -11.07 3.13 -3.39
N LEU A 72 -10.92 1.86 -3.80
CA LEU A 72 -12.06 0.99 -4.11
C LEU A 72 -12.99 0.85 -2.91
N GLU A 73 -12.42 0.55 -1.74
CA GLU A 73 -13.16 0.44 -0.49
C GLU A 73 -13.88 1.73 -0.12
N SER A 74 -13.23 2.89 -0.28
CA SER A 74 -13.86 4.20 -0.04
C SER A 74 -15.00 4.52 -1.00
N ASN A 75 -15.09 3.84 -2.15
CA ASN A 75 -16.19 3.98 -3.11
C ASN A 75 -17.22 2.86 -2.98
N GLY A 76 -17.11 1.99 -1.97
CA GLY A 76 -18.02 0.87 -1.75
C GLY A 76 -17.91 -0.23 -2.81
N ILE A 77 -16.80 -0.26 -3.55
CA ILE A 77 -16.45 -1.30 -4.53
C ILE A 77 -15.66 -2.39 -3.81
#